data_AF-A0A814PYW6-F1
#
_entry.id   AF-A0A814PYW6-F1
#
_cell.length_a   1.000
_cell.length_b   1.000
_cell.length_c   1.000
_cell.angle_alpha   90.00
_cell.angle_beta   90.00
_cell.angle_gamma   90.00
#
_symmetry.space_group_name_H-M   'P 1'
#
loop_
_entity.id
_entity.type
_entity.pdbx_description
1 polymer ?
#
loop_
_entity_poly.entity_id
_entity_poly.type
_entity_poly.pdbx_seq_one_letter_code
_entity_poly.pdbx_strand_id
1 'polypeptide(L)'
;MATQTQVLKHNVVQPARLHDYLYDPLCTLSGVRDHARATFVAKTGTDQVQSVPVYEHMFSDLRQYPRFSYRLQSRDPVPTHVSRQWLGQAEAH
;
A
#
# COMPACT_ATOMS: atom_id res chain seq x y z
N MET A 1 -2.00 40.59 -36.06
CA MET A 1 -1.48 40.09 -34.77
C MET A 1 -2.51 39.08 -34.25
N ALA A 2 -2.27 37.78 -34.43
CA ALA A 2 -3.23 36.75 -34.04
C ALA A 2 -2.82 36.17 -32.68
N THR A 3 -3.67 36.33 -31.66
CA THR A 3 -3.43 35.83 -30.31
C THR A 3 -3.78 34.34 -30.27
N GLN A 4 -2.78 33.49 -30.00
CA GLN A 4 -2.99 32.06 -29.82
C GLN A 4 -3.25 31.77 -28.34
N THR A 5 -4.44 31.24 -28.04
CA THR A 5 -4.79 30.75 -26.70
C THR A 5 -4.49 29.26 -26.64
N GLN A 6 -3.60 28.84 -25.74
CA GLN A 6 -3.32 27.43 -25.48
C GLN A 6 -3.90 27.01 -24.11
N VAL A 7 -4.52 25.84 -24.07
CA VAL A 7 -5.08 25.25 -22.85
C VAL A 7 -4.03 24.35 -22.22
N LEU A 8 -3.50 24.74 -21.06
CA LEU A 8 -2.55 23.92 -20.32
C LEU A 8 -3.26 22.70 -19.74
N LYS A 9 -2.91 21.51 -20.21
CA LYS A 9 -3.33 20.26 -19.56
C LYS A 9 -2.46 20.06 -18.32
N HIS A 10 -3.06 20.18 -17.15
CA HIS A 10 -2.37 19.82 -15.91
C HIS A 10 -2.08 18.32 -15.91
N ASN A 11 -0.87 17.94 -15.50
CA ASN A 11 -0.50 16.55 -15.39
C ASN A 11 -1.39 15.90 -14.31
N VAL A 12 -2.06 14.79 -14.66
CA VAL A 12 -2.85 14.04 -13.68
C VAL A 12 -1.87 13.49 -12.66
N VAL A 13 -1.98 13.96 -11.40
CA VAL A 13 -1.15 13.45 -10.30
C VAL A 13 -1.41 11.96 -10.18
N GLN A 14 -0.43 11.14 -10.53
CA GLN A 14 -0.53 9.72 -10.32
C GLN A 14 -0.59 9.46 -8.82
N PRO A 15 -1.47 8.56 -8.35
CA PRO A 15 -1.49 8.19 -6.94
C PRO A 15 -0.11 7.60 -6.58
N ALA A 16 0.47 8.10 -5.47
CA ALA A 16 1.71 7.57 -4.94
C ALA A 16 1.57 6.07 -4.64
N ARG A 17 2.63 5.30 -4.90
CA ARG A 17 2.63 3.86 -4.59
C ARG A 17 2.77 3.69 -3.08
N LEU A 18 2.25 2.58 -2.58
CA LEU A 18 2.07 2.34 -1.16
C LEU A 18 3.38 2.40 -0.34
N HIS A 19 4.51 2.03 -0.93
CA HIS A 19 5.82 1.97 -0.29
C HIS A 19 6.83 2.99 -0.83
N ASP A 20 6.39 4.06 -1.48
CA ASP A 20 7.32 5.07 -2.01
C ASP A 20 8.18 5.70 -0.90
N TYR A 21 7.65 5.83 0.32
CA TYR A 21 8.43 6.29 1.50
C TYR A 21 9.65 5.44 1.86
N LEU A 22 9.75 4.21 1.33
CA LEU A 22 10.81 3.27 1.62
C LEU A 22 11.85 3.17 0.48
N TYR A 23 11.43 3.45 -0.76
CA TYR A 23 12.22 3.14 -1.95
C TYR A 23 12.44 4.34 -2.88
N ASP A 24 11.62 5.39 -2.79
CA ASP A 24 11.75 6.56 -3.64
C ASP A 24 12.66 7.60 -2.97
N PRO A 25 13.85 7.90 -3.54
CA PRO A 25 14.74 8.92 -3.01
C PRO A 25 14.15 10.33 -3.06
N LEU A 26 13.14 10.56 -3.89
CA LEU A 26 12.44 11.85 -3.97
C LEU A 26 11.32 11.97 -2.93
N CYS A 27 10.98 10.88 -2.21
CA CYS A 27 9.94 10.90 -1.20
C CYS A 27 10.45 11.53 0.09
N THR A 28 10.19 12.82 0.26
CA THR A 28 10.51 13.53 1.50
C THR A 28 9.32 13.52 2.45
N LEU A 29 9.51 13.03 3.67
CA LEU A 29 8.52 13.11 4.75
C LEU A 29 8.95 14.17 5.77
N SER A 30 7.97 14.88 6.35
CA SER A 30 8.26 16.00 7.26
C SER A 30 8.87 15.58 8.61
N GLY A 31 8.75 14.29 8.97
CA GLY A 31 9.35 13.73 10.17
C GLY A 31 8.87 12.32 10.51
N VAL A 32 9.27 11.83 11.68
CA VAL A 32 8.99 10.47 12.19
C VAL A 32 7.49 10.18 12.22
N ARG A 33 6.67 11.17 12.61
CA ARG A 33 5.21 11.00 12.71
C ARG A 33 4.58 10.70 11.36
N ASP A 34 4.99 11.41 10.32
CA ASP A 34 4.48 11.22 8.97
C ASP A 34 4.97 9.90 8.39
N HIS A 35 6.20 9.48 8.71
CA HIS A 35 6.72 8.16 8.38
C HIS A 35 5.94 7.04 9.07
N ALA A 36 5.64 7.17 10.35
CA ALA A 36 4.81 6.20 11.08
C ALA A 36 3.42 6.09 10.45
N ARG A 37 2.83 7.22 10.01
CA ARG A 37 1.56 7.24 9.28
C ARG A 37 1.66 6.52 7.94
N ALA A 38 2.68 6.81 7.13
CA ALA A 38 2.90 6.15 5.85
C ALA A 38 3.10 4.63 6.02
N THR A 39 3.88 4.24 7.03
CA THR A 39 4.10 2.83 7.38
C THR A 39 2.80 2.14 7.80
N PHE A 40 1.96 2.82 8.58
CA PHE A 40 0.67 2.28 9.01
C PHE A 40 -0.30 2.11 7.85
N VAL A 41 -0.40 3.10 6.96
CA VAL A 41 -1.22 3.02 5.74
C VAL A 41 -0.74 1.86 4.86
N ALA A 42 0.58 1.72 4.72
CA ALA A 42 1.17 0.67 3.92
C ALA A 42 0.90 -0.73 4.46
N LYS A 43 1.07 -0.93 5.77
CA LYS A 43 0.76 -2.21 6.43
C LYS A 43 -0.72 -2.58 6.34
N THR A 44 -1.60 -1.61 6.59
CA THR A 44 -3.05 -1.86 6.61
C THR A 44 -3.59 -2.14 5.20
N GLY A 45 -2.99 -1.55 4.16
CA GLY A 45 -3.38 -1.83 2.78
C GLY A 45 -2.98 -3.22 2.28
N THR A 46 -1.90 -3.79 2.83
CA THR A 46 -1.36 -5.11 2.43
C THR A 46 -1.98 -6.27 3.18
N ASP A 47 -2.42 -6.06 4.42
CA ASP A 47 -3.10 -7.07 5.22
C ASP A 47 -4.53 -7.30 4.68
N GLN A 48 -4.62 -8.08 3.60
CA GLN A 48 -5.91 -8.43 3.00
C GLN A 48 -6.51 -9.66 3.67
N VAL A 49 -7.79 -9.55 4.04
CA VAL A 49 -8.61 -10.70 4.45
C VAL A 49 -8.96 -11.49 3.19
N GLN A 50 -8.40 -12.69 3.06
CA GLN A 50 -8.70 -13.58 1.94
C GLN A 50 -9.81 -14.56 2.33
N SER A 51 -10.82 -14.69 1.47
CA SER A 51 -11.77 -15.80 1.52
C SER A 51 -11.13 -17.04 0.90
N VAL A 52 -10.92 -18.08 1.70
CA VAL A 52 -10.30 -19.35 1.29
C VAL A 52 -11.37 -20.44 1.30
N PRO A 53 -11.63 -21.13 0.17
CA PRO A 53 -12.61 -22.20 0.12
C PRO A 53 -12.18 -23.37 1.01
N VAL A 54 -13.14 -24.01 1.67
CA VAL A 54 -12.88 -25.23 2.43
C VAL A 54 -13.24 -26.43 1.56
N TYR A 55 -12.23 -27.14 1.06
CA TYR A 55 -12.39 -28.17 0.03
C TYR A 55 -13.38 -29.28 0.41
N GLU A 56 -13.41 -29.70 1.68
CA GLU A 56 -14.30 -30.74 2.17
C GLU A 56 -15.78 -30.41 2.02
N HIS A 57 -16.12 -29.12 2.07
CA HIS A 57 -17.50 -28.64 2.13
C HIS A 57 -17.73 -27.42 1.23
N MET A 58 -16.95 -27.29 0.15
CA MET A 58 -17.00 -26.16 -0.79
C MET A 58 -18.35 -26.05 -1.52
N PHE A 59 -19.09 -27.15 -1.59
CA PHE A 59 -20.40 -27.28 -2.25
C PHE A 59 -21.57 -27.46 -1.27
N SER A 60 -21.34 -27.43 0.05
CA SER A 60 -22.44 -27.60 1.01
C SER A 60 -23.09 -26.27 1.37
N ASP A 61 -24.42 -26.18 1.32
CA ASP A 61 -25.14 -24.97 1.74
C ASP A 61 -25.59 -25.01 3.22
N LEU A 62 -25.11 -25.99 3.98
CA LEU A 62 -25.44 -26.15 5.40
C LEU A 62 -24.67 -25.15 6.26
N ARG A 63 -25.35 -24.52 7.22
CA ARG A 63 -24.74 -23.55 8.16
C ARG A 63 -23.61 -24.14 9.01
N GLN A 64 -23.66 -25.44 9.31
CA GLN A 64 -22.66 -26.15 10.10
C GLN A 64 -21.37 -26.42 9.30
N TYR A 65 -21.42 -26.32 7.97
CA TYR A 65 -20.33 -26.64 7.06
C TYR A 65 -20.07 -25.45 6.11
N PRO A 66 -19.36 -24.41 6.58
CA PRO A 66 -19.20 -23.16 5.84
C PRO A 66 -18.28 -23.32 4.63
N ARG A 67 -18.78 -23.04 3.42
CA ARG A 67 -18.06 -23.20 2.14
C ARG A 67 -16.72 -22.45 2.06
N PHE A 68 -16.59 -21.36 2.81
CA PHE A 68 -15.41 -20.51 2.84
C PHE A 68 -15.02 -20.15 4.27
N SER A 69 -13.72 -19.98 4.48
CA SER A 69 -13.13 -19.45 5.72
C SER A 69 -12.38 -18.16 5.40
N TYR A 70 -12.55 -17.13 6.23
CA TYR A 70 -11.78 -15.90 6.11
C TYR A 70 -10.47 -16.06 6.86
N ARG A 71 -9.34 -15.79 6.18
CA ARG A 71 -8.01 -15.80 6.78
C ARG A 71 -7.37 -14.44 6.58
N LEU A 72 -6.82 -13.88 7.65
CA LEU A 72 -5.96 -12.71 7.55
C LEU A 72 -4.62 -13.16 6.95
N GLN A 73 -4.34 -12.76 5.71
CA GLN A 73 -3.03 -12.98 5.13
C GLN A 73 -2.17 -11.76 5.37
N SER A 74 -1.27 -11.84 6.34
CA SER A 74 -0.19 -10.86 6.46
C SER A 74 0.90 -11.21 5.46
N ARG A 75 0.64 -10.90 4.19
CA ARG A 75 1.65 -10.94 3.13
C ARG A 75 2.32 -9.59 3.09
N ASP A 76 3.43 -9.52 3.80
CA ASP A 76 4.26 -8.32 3.77
C ASP A 76 5.03 -8.26 2.43
N PRO A 77 4.78 -7.25 1.59
CA PRO A 77 5.48 -7.11 0.32
C PRO A 77 6.92 -6.59 0.50
N VAL A 78 7.29 -6.14 1.70
CA VAL A 78 8.63 -5.58 1.97
C VAL A 78 9.57 -6.70 2.40
N PRO A 79 10.66 -6.97 1.66
CA PRO A 79 11.64 -7.97 2.04
C PRO A 79 12.27 -7.69 3.42
N THR A 80 12.69 -8.75 4.12
CA THR A 80 13.24 -8.65 5.49
C THR A 80 14.53 -7.84 5.60
N HIS A 81 15.29 -7.73 4.50
CA HIS A 81 16.54 -6.96 4.47
C HIS A 81 16.31 -5.43 4.39
N VAL A 82 15.11 -4.99 4.05
CA VAL A 82 14.82 -3.56 3.93
C VAL A 82 14.38 -3.02 5.30
N SER A 83 15.18 -2.12 5.86
CA SER A 83 14.86 -1.49 7.13
C SER A 83 13.65 -0.57 7.01
N ARG A 84 12.70 -0.70 7.94
CA ARG A 84 11.53 0.20 8.06
C ARG A 84 11.69 1.25 9.14
N GLN A 85 12.91 1.39 9.64
CA GLN A 85 13.23 2.39 10.62
C GLN A 85 13.35 3.73 9.91
N TRP A 86 12.87 4.78 10.55
CA TRP A 86 13.06 6.13 10.05
C TRP A 86 14.55 6.49 10.13
N LEU A 87 15.21 6.65 8.99
CA LEU A 87 16.63 7.00 8.92
C LEU A 87 16.90 8.50 9.13
N GLY A 88 15.86 9.32 9.28
CA GLY A 88 16.01 10.76 9.43
C GLY A 88 16.19 11.49 8.10
N GLN A 89 16.40 12.80 8.18
CA GLN A 89 16.78 13.66 7.06
C GLN A 89 18.27 13.53 6.70
N ALA A 90 19.00 12.58 7.31
CA ALA A 90 20.45 12.51 7.26
C ALA A 90 21.03 12.06 5.91
N GLU A 91 20.21 11.47 5.02
CA GLU A 91 20.64 11.04 3.67
C GLU A 91 20.20 11.98 2.55
N ALA A 92 19.51 13.09 2.84
CA ALA A 92 19.08 14.07 1.83
C ALA A 92 20.21 15.05 1.41
N HIS A 93 21.47 14.58 1.38
CA HIS A 93 22.66 15.40 1.15
C HIS A 93 23.33 15.12 -0.20
#